data_AF-A0A3M7L1S0-F1
#
_entry.id   AF-A0A3M7L1S0-F1
#
_cell.length_a   1.000
_cell.length_b   1.000
_cell.length_c   1.000
_cell.angle_alpha   90.00
_cell.angle_beta   90.00
_cell.angle_gamma   90.00
#
_symmetry.space_group_name_H-M   'P 1'
#
loop_
_entity.id
_entity.type
_entity.pdbx_description
1 polymer ?
#
loop_
_entity_poly.entity_id
_entity_poly.type
_entity_poly.pdbx_seq_one_letter_code
_entity_poly.pdbx_strand_id
1 'polypeptide(L)'
;MERQDALTLAALPLLGIWLLVARILSMLTPLLAPWLSYLLAQRLYYATPFAVYALRSGGGAKAILTRLGFEASYCMNVVRRYLTLPLRPHLPHFYIVGFPKCGTTSMCTYLKQHPCIDGLDGLPYHEILEKWVGRVSGSGAVGTLGGGESHFYVGALGRSSTTSTSAYRSFFPTIVASTLARVRHGNWLCFDACPVHACLPHVPARMKAMTPNAKLVFMMRDPLAAVISGELMLRDLGMPLQWSTLGEHDLAGDSLAETEEDSAYWAAVEKLPLDEPLPADLMQRFYSTTDPRPALRAAKYADCLDRFLRAFPKENMMFVDFADFVAQPEATVRSVLKFVGADAALPAYAFKPMPPGMQGKPRGRTMHPAVKQRLRQYYRSSNLALQQMLGRSLSWFGEDV
;
A
#
# COMPACT_ATOMS: atom_id res chain seq x y z
N MET A 1 -10.09 12.71 -30.84
CA MET A 1 -10.23 13.51 -29.61
C MET A 1 -11.68 13.50 -29.20
N GLU A 2 -12.00 12.99 -28.01
CA GLU A 2 -13.38 12.92 -27.54
C GLU A 2 -13.95 14.32 -27.24
N ARG A 3 -15.27 14.50 -27.33
CA ARG A 3 -15.95 15.78 -27.07
C ARG A 3 -15.62 16.33 -25.67
N GLN A 4 -15.47 15.44 -24.68
CA GLN A 4 -15.12 15.81 -23.31
C GLN A 4 -13.69 16.36 -23.19
N ASP A 5 -12.73 15.83 -23.95
CA ASP A 5 -11.37 16.35 -23.97
C ASP A 5 -11.33 17.74 -24.59
N ALA A 6 -12.06 17.97 -25.70
CA ALA A 6 -12.15 19.30 -26.31
C ALA A 6 -12.72 20.35 -25.35
N LEU A 7 -13.80 20.01 -24.62
CA LEU A 7 -14.40 20.89 -23.62
C LEU A 7 -13.45 21.17 -22.45
N THR A 8 -12.74 20.15 -21.96
CA THR A 8 -11.76 20.31 -20.89
C THR A 8 -10.61 21.22 -21.33
N LEU A 9 -10.11 21.04 -22.55
CA LEU A 9 -9.07 21.89 -23.15
C LEU A 9 -9.54 23.35 -23.27
N ALA A 10 -10.76 23.58 -23.74
CA ALA A 10 -11.34 24.93 -23.85
C ALA A 10 -11.50 25.61 -22.48
N ALA A 11 -11.80 24.84 -21.43
CA ALA A 11 -11.97 25.33 -20.07
C ALA A 11 -10.65 25.44 -19.26
N LEU A 12 -9.50 25.08 -19.83
CA LEU A 12 -8.22 25.03 -19.13
C LEU A 12 -7.88 26.31 -18.32
N PRO A 13 -8.10 27.54 -18.82
CA PRO A 13 -7.80 28.74 -18.04
C PRO A 13 -8.60 28.80 -16.72
N LEU A 14 -9.91 28.52 -16.78
CA LEU A 14 -10.79 28.53 -15.61
C LEU A 14 -10.46 27.38 -14.66
N LEU A 15 -10.20 26.19 -15.20
CA LEU A 15 -9.78 25.03 -14.41
C LEU A 15 -8.43 25.27 -13.73
N GLY A 16 -7.50 25.95 -14.42
CA GLY A 16 -6.22 26.38 -13.86
C GLY A 16 -6.38 27.31 -12.66
N ILE A 17 -7.29 28.30 -12.77
CA ILE A 17 -7.63 29.19 -11.65
C ILE A 17 -8.24 28.40 -10.48
N TRP A 18 -9.18 27.48 -10.74
CA TRP A 18 -9.74 26.62 -9.69
C TRP A 18 -8.63 25.84 -8.97
N LEU A 19 -7.78 25.13 -9.71
CA LEU A 19 -6.69 24.33 -9.15
C LEU A 19 -5.73 25.19 -8.32
N LEU A 20 -5.43 26.42 -8.76
CA LEU A 20 -4.59 27.37 -8.03
C LEU A 20 -5.27 27.85 -6.74
N VAL A 21 -6.54 28.24 -6.79
CA VAL A 21 -7.31 28.66 -5.61
C VAL A 21 -7.39 27.52 -4.59
N ALA A 22 -7.72 26.29 -5.04
CA ALA A 22 -7.73 25.11 -4.18
C ALA A 22 -6.37 24.84 -3.54
N ARG A 23 -5.28 25.08 -4.28
CA ARG A 23 -3.92 24.94 -3.75
C ARG A 23 -3.64 25.97 -2.66
N ILE A 24 -3.95 27.25 -2.88
CA ILE A 24 -3.75 28.33 -1.91
C ILE A 24 -4.56 28.07 -0.64
N LEU A 25 -5.86 27.79 -0.77
CA LEU A 25 -6.74 27.50 0.37
C LEU A 25 -6.24 26.28 1.17
N SER A 26 -5.81 25.22 0.48
CA SER A 26 -5.27 24.04 1.16
C SER A 26 -4.01 24.35 1.98
N MET A 27 -3.15 25.26 1.52
CA MET A 27 -1.91 25.64 2.24
C MET A 27 -2.18 26.47 3.49
N LEU A 28 -3.25 27.26 3.49
CA LEU A 28 -3.66 28.06 4.65
C LEU A 28 -4.41 27.23 5.69
N THR A 29 -4.96 26.07 5.30
CA THR A 29 -5.83 25.27 6.16
C THR A 29 -5.19 24.83 7.49
N PRO A 30 -3.94 24.33 7.54
CA PRO A 30 -3.34 23.93 8.82
C PRO A 30 -3.22 25.09 9.83
N LEU A 31 -3.11 26.33 9.34
CA LEU A 31 -3.04 27.53 10.18
C LEU A 31 -4.43 28.00 10.62
N LEU A 32 -5.41 28.00 9.71
CA LEU A 32 -6.77 28.49 9.96
C LEU A 32 -7.65 27.47 10.69
N ALA A 33 -7.37 26.18 10.51
CA ALA A 33 -8.15 25.06 11.07
C ALA A 33 -7.22 23.95 11.61
N PRO A 34 -6.41 24.23 12.65
CA PRO A 34 -5.48 23.25 13.21
C PRO A 34 -6.19 22.00 13.76
N TRP A 35 -7.43 22.13 14.24
CA TRP A 35 -8.28 21.01 14.66
C TRP A 35 -8.55 20.01 13.53
N LEU A 36 -8.69 20.50 12.29
CA LEU A 36 -8.93 19.64 11.12
C LEU A 36 -7.66 18.86 10.78
N SER A 37 -6.50 19.51 10.88
CA SER A 37 -5.20 18.86 10.72
C SER A 37 -5.02 17.72 11.71
N TYR A 38 -5.33 17.96 12.99
CA TYR A 38 -5.28 16.95 14.03
C TYR A 38 -6.26 15.79 13.74
N LEU A 39 -7.53 16.10 13.40
CA LEU A 39 -8.55 15.09 13.14
C LEU A 39 -8.20 14.18 11.93
N LEU A 40 -7.68 14.77 10.85
CA LEU A 40 -7.22 14.01 9.69
C LEU A 40 -6.00 13.14 10.03
N ALA A 41 -5.06 13.66 10.84
CA ALA A 41 -3.94 12.88 11.33
C ALA A 41 -4.38 11.69 12.18
N GLN A 42 -5.36 11.84 13.07
CA GLN A 42 -5.89 10.72 13.86
C GLN A 42 -6.48 9.62 12.98
N ARG A 43 -7.18 9.98 11.89
CA ARG A 43 -7.71 9.00 10.92
C ARG A 43 -6.59 8.27 10.18
N LEU A 44 -5.53 8.98 9.81
CA LEU A 44 -4.35 8.36 9.22
C LEU A 44 -3.65 7.43 10.22
N TYR A 45 -3.46 7.85 11.47
CA TYR A 45 -2.82 7.03 12.51
C TYR A 45 -3.62 5.79 12.88
N TYR A 46 -4.96 5.83 12.74
CA TYR A 46 -5.76 4.61 12.78
C TYR A 46 -5.35 3.64 11.66
N ALA A 47 -5.24 4.11 10.41
CA ALA A 47 -4.89 3.25 9.27
C ALA A 47 -3.42 2.77 9.30
N THR A 48 -2.51 3.60 9.83
CA THR A 48 -1.07 3.36 9.88
C THR A 48 -0.53 3.63 11.30
N PRO A 49 -0.81 2.76 12.29
CA PRO A 49 -0.44 2.99 13.69
C PRO A 49 1.08 3.09 13.90
N PHE A 50 1.86 2.44 13.03
CA PHE A 50 3.32 2.51 13.03
C PHE A 50 3.86 3.92 12.70
N ALA A 51 3.09 4.77 12.02
CA ALA A 51 3.52 6.12 11.61
C ALA A 51 3.90 7.00 12.79
N VAL A 52 3.18 6.85 13.91
CA VAL A 52 3.37 7.67 15.11
C VAL A 52 4.77 7.44 15.72
N TYR A 53 5.28 6.21 15.64
CA TYR A 53 6.62 5.86 16.14
C TYR A 53 7.71 6.50 15.30
N ALA A 54 7.56 6.45 13.97
CA ALA A 54 8.51 7.07 13.04
C ALA A 54 8.62 8.60 13.28
N LEU A 55 7.49 9.28 13.48
CA LEU A 55 7.45 10.73 13.70
C LEU A 55 7.99 11.16 15.07
N ARG A 56 8.11 10.24 16.04
CA ARG A 56 8.71 10.49 17.35
C ARG A 56 10.22 10.27 17.36
N SER A 57 10.79 9.75 16.27
CA SER A 57 12.22 9.46 16.17
C SER A 57 13.05 10.75 16.19
N GLY A 58 14.03 10.83 17.09
CA GLY A 58 14.97 11.96 17.18
C GLY A 58 14.78 12.91 18.38
N GLY A 59 13.73 12.73 19.20
CA GLY A 59 13.55 13.39 20.49
C GLY A 59 13.32 14.91 20.47
N GLY A 60 12.86 15.44 21.62
CA GLY A 60 12.75 16.89 21.88
C GLY A 60 11.88 17.67 20.89
N ALA A 61 12.28 18.93 20.64
CA ALA A 61 11.56 19.84 19.73
C ALA A 61 11.55 19.38 18.27
N LYS A 62 12.57 18.63 17.84
CA LYS A 62 12.69 18.13 16.45
C LYS A 62 11.59 17.12 16.11
N ALA A 63 11.29 16.20 17.03
CA ALA A 63 10.20 15.24 16.86
C ALA A 63 8.84 15.93 16.77
N ILE A 64 8.62 16.96 17.60
CA ILE A 64 7.38 17.76 17.58
C ILE A 64 7.23 18.48 16.24
N LEU A 65 8.27 19.18 15.77
CA LEU A 65 8.22 19.91 14.50
C LEU A 65 8.00 18.97 13.31
N THR A 66 8.66 17.81 13.32
CA THR A 66 8.51 16.78 12.28
C THR A 66 7.07 16.27 12.23
N ARG A 67 6.49 15.94 13.39
CA ARG A 67 5.10 15.51 13.50
C ARG A 67 4.14 16.59 13.00
N LEU A 68 4.25 17.82 13.51
CA LEU A 68 3.36 18.92 13.09
C LEU A 68 3.47 19.22 11.59
N GLY A 69 4.68 19.20 11.04
CA GLY A 69 4.91 19.38 9.60
C GLY A 69 4.27 18.27 8.77
N PHE A 70 4.36 17.01 9.22
CA PHE A 70 3.70 15.88 8.56
C PHE A 70 2.17 15.99 8.63
N GLU A 71 1.61 16.23 9.82
CA GLU A 71 0.16 16.37 10.01
C GLU A 71 -0.41 17.52 9.19
N ALA A 72 0.26 18.68 9.21
CA ALA A 72 -0.09 19.83 8.38
C ALA A 72 -0.03 19.46 6.90
N SER A 73 1.04 18.79 6.45
CA SER A 73 1.20 18.38 5.06
C SER A 73 0.09 17.43 4.59
N TYR A 74 -0.27 16.45 5.42
CA TYR A 74 -1.37 15.54 5.17
C TYR A 74 -2.72 16.29 5.08
N CYS A 75 -2.95 17.24 5.99
CA CYS A 75 -4.13 18.11 5.95
C CYS A 75 -4.23 18.89 4.63
N MET A 76 -3.14 19.56 4.21
CA MET A 76 -3.11 20.28 2.91
C MET A 76 -3.44 19.34 1.74
N ASN A 77 -2.91 18.12 1.76
CA ASN A 77 -3.18 17.11 0.75
C ASN A 77 -4.66 16.76 0.66
N VAL A 78 -5.26 16.36 1.79
CA VAL A 78 -6.66 15.95 1.84
C VAL A 78 -7.56 17.13 1.46
N VAL A 79 -7.36 18.32 2.04
CA VAL A 79 -8.20 19.47 1.73
C VAL A 79 -8.11 19.87 0.26
N ARG A 80 -6.91 19.87 -0.35
CA ARG A 80 -6.77 20.11 -1.80
C ARG A 80 -7.58 19.10 -2.61
N ARG A 81 -7.51 17.81 -2.27
CA ARG A 81 -8.24 16.74 -2.97
C ARG A 81 -9.76 16.95 -2.88
N TYR A 82 -10.28 17.34 -1.73
CA TYR A 82 -11.70 17.65 -1.55
C TYR A 82 -12.14 18.93 -2.26
N LEU A 83 -11.34 20.00 -2.23
CA LEU A 83 -11.61 21.24 -2.98
C LEU A 83 -11.58 21.05 -4.50
N THR A 84 -10.93 19.99 -4.98
CA THR A 84 -10.85 19.62 -6.41
C THR A 84 -11.67 18.38 -6.75
N LEU A 85 -12.49 17.88 -5.82
CA LEU A 85 -13.29 16.67 -6.00
C LEU A 85 -14.23 16.73 -7.21
N PRO A 86 -14.89 17.86 -7.52
CA PRO A 86 -15.70 17.98 -8.74
C PRO A 86 -14.90 17.72 -10.03
N LEU A 87 -13.59 17.94 -10.00
CA LEU A 87 -12.68 17.74 -11.12
C LEU A 87 -12.06 16.33 -11.13
N ARG A 88 -12.45 15.42 -10.22
CA ARG A 88 -11.85 14.08 -10.09
C ARG A 88 -12.88 12.99 -10.36
N PRO A 89 -13.12 12.60 -11.63
CA PRO A 89 -14.13 11.60 -11.95
C PRO A 89 -13.64 10.16 -11.77
N HIS A 90 -12.34 9.97 -11.56
CA HIS A 90 -11.69 8.67 -11.76
C HIS A 90 -11.64 7.80 -10.50
N LEU A 91 -11.80 6.50 -10.74
CA LEU A 91 -11.45 5.40 -9.84
C LEU A 91 -10.23 4.69 -10.43
N PRO A 92 -9.50 3.86 -9.65
CA PRO A 92 -8.34 3.16 -10.19
C PRO A 92 -8.77 2.13 -11.23
N HIS A 93 -8.02 2.05 -12.32
CA HIS A 93 -8.23 1.06 -13.38
C HIS A 93 -7.65 -0.30 -12.96
N PHE A 94 -6.60 -0.28 -12.15
CA PHE A 94 -5.97 -1.47 -11.60
C PHE A 94 -5.33 -1.19 -10.24
N TYR A 95 -4.91 -2.25 -9.56
CA TYR A 95 -4.34 -2.21 -8.23
C TYR A 95 -3.02 -2.97 -8.15
N ILE A 96 -2.08 -2.47 -7.35
CA ILE A 96 -1.04 -3.30 -6.74
C ILE A 96 -1.50 -3.59 -5.31
N VAL A 97 -2.13 -4.76 -5.13
CA VAL A 97 -2.92 -5.09 -3.93
C VAL A 97 -2.04 -5.59 -2.79
N GLY A 98 -0.90 -6.19 -3.11
CA GLY A 98 -0.07 -6.87 -2.14
C GLY A 98 1.14 -7.53 -2.76
N PHE A 99 1.92 -8.25 -1.97
CA PHE A 99 1.89 -8.29 -0.50
C PHE A 99 2.90 -7.30 0.09
N PRO A 100 2.76 -6.90 1.36
CA PRO A 100 3.74 -6.03 2.00
C PRO A 100 5.14 -6.63 1.88
N LYS A 101 6.12 -5.76 1.68
CA LYS A 101 7.54 -6.11 1.56
C LYS A 101 7.91 -6.99 0.35
N CYS A 102 7.03 -7.12 -0.65
CA CYS A 102 7.29 -7.89 -1.86
C CYS A 102 7.69 -7.02 -3.07
N GLY A 103 8.32 -5.87 -2.86
CA GLY A 103 8.80 -5.00 -3.95
C GLY A 103 7.75 -4.06 -4.58
N THR A 104 6.57 -3.95 -3.97
CA THR A 104 5.44 -3.11 -4.43
C THR A 104 5.80 -1.63 -4.59
N THR A 105 6.62 -1.07 -3.70
CA THR A 105 7.08 0.33 -3.79
C THR A 105 7.94 0.55 -5.03
N SER A 106 8.83 -0.39 -5.36
CA SER A 106 9.66 -0.33 -6.57
C SER A 106 8.80 -0.46 -7.82
N MET A 107 7.85 -1.40 -7.84
CA MET A 107 6.89 -1.55 -8.94
C MET A 107 6.09 -0.25 -9.16
N CYS A 108 5.53 0.32 -8.09
CA CYS A 108 4.82 1.61 -8.15
C CYS A 108 5.71 2.73 -8.72
N THR A 109 6.97 2.78 -8.30
CA THR A 109 7.95 3.77 -8.80
C THR A 109 8.25 3.57 -10.28
N TYR A 110 8.34 2.34 -10.78
CA TYR A 110 8.57 2.08 -12.20
C TYR A 110 7.33 2.36 -13.04
N LEU A 111 6.13 1.98 -12.58
CA LEU A 111 4.89 2.26 -13.31
C LEU A 111 4.62 3.76 -13.46
N LYS A 112 4.91 4.57 -12.43
CA LYS A 112 4.81 6.04 -12.49
C LYS A 112 5.78 6.71 -13.46
N GLN A 113 6.76 5.99 -14.01
CA GLN A 113 7.60 6.50 -15.10
C GLN A 113 6.89 6.41 -16.45
N HIS A 114 5.77 5.67 -16.55
CA HIS A 114 5.02 5.55 -17.80
C HIS A 114 4.28 6.87 -18.08
N PRO A 115 4.41 7.45 -19.29
CA PRO A 115 3.74 8.71 -19.62
C PRO A 115 2.20 8.63 -19.56
N CYS A 116 1.64 7.43 -19.69
CA CYS A 116 0.19 7.18 -19.65
C CYS A 116 -0.31 6.60 -18.32
N ILE A 117 0.54 6.45 -17.29
CA ILE A 117 0.11 5.86 -16.01
C ILE A 117 0.37 6.82 -14.87
N ASP A 118 -0.71 7.18 -14.18
CA ASP A 118 -0.64 7.94 -12.95
C ASP A 118 -0.95 7.06 -11.72
N GLY A 119 -0.27 7.34 -10.62
CA GLY A 119 -0.67 6.81 -9.32
C GLY A 119 -1.65 7.73 -8.60
N LEU A 120 -1.62 7.69 -7.27
CA LEU A 120 -2.35 8.62 -6.43
C LEU A 120 -1.82 10.05 -6.59
N ASP A 121 -2.72 11.02 -6.55
CA ASP A 121 -2.39 12.44 -6.58
C ASP A 121 -1.95 12.91 -5.17
N GLY A 122 -0.66 13.14 -5.00
CA GLY A 122 -0.04 13.65 -3.77
C GLY A 122 0.72 14.95 -4.01
N LEU A 123 0.81 15.80 -2.99
CA LEU A 123 1.70 16.96 -3.03
C LEU A 123 3.16 16.47 -2.99
N PRO A 124 4.03 16.96 -3.89
CA PRO A 124 5.45 16.61 -3.89
C PRO A 124 6.13 16.84 -2.54
N TYR A 125 5.71 17.86 -1.79
CA TYR A 125 6.25 18.17 -0.47
C TYR A 125 5.98 17.08 0.59
N HIS A 126 4.84 16.41 0.53
CA HIS A 126 4.51 15.30 1.43
C HIS A 126 5.42 14.10 1.15
N GLU A 127 5.62 13.78 -0.14
CA GLU A 127 6.57 12.74 -0.57
C GLU A 127 8.03 13.09 -0.24
N ILE A 128 8.39 14.38 -0.28
CA ILE A 128 9.73 14.85 0.09
C ILE A 128 9.93 14.79 1.60
N LEU A 129 8.95 15.21 2.39
CA LEU A 129 8.97 15.11 3.85
C LEU A 129 9.05 13.65 4.29
N GLU A 130 8.35 12.73 3.64
CA GLU A 130 8.49 11.29 3.89
C GLU A 130 9.89 10.77 3.56
N LYS A 131 10.43 11.15 2.39
CA LYS A 131 11.82 10.81 2.03
C LYS A 131 12.83 11.42 3.00
N TRP A 132 12.52 12.56 3.60
CA TRP A 132 13.35 13.18 4.63
C TRP A 132 13.22 12.46 5.97
N VAL A 133 12.01 12.18 6.44
CA VAL A 133 11.74 11.40 7.67
C VAL A 133 12.32 9.98 7.54
N GLY A 134 12.28 9.37 6.36
CA GLY A 134 12.95 8.09 6.07
C GLY A 134 14.49 8.18 6.15
N ARG A 135 15.06 9.27 5.63
CA ARG A 135 16.50 9.52 5.75
C ARG A 135 16.93 9.79 7.20
N VAL A 136 16.14 10.57 7.95
CA VAL A 136 16.46 10.96 9.33
C VAL A 136 16.23 9.81 10.32
N SER A 137 15.25 8.94 10.08
CA SER A 137 15.02 7.72 10.89
C SER A 137 16.01 6.59 10.58
N GLY A 138 16.86 6.72 9.55
CA GLY A 138 17.71 5.63 9.06
C GLY A 138 16.93 4.45 8.46
N SER A 139 15.60 4.56 8.41
CA SER A 139 14.69 3.57 7.87
C SER A 139 14.32 3.96 6.43
N GLY A 140 14.73 3.15 5.46
CA GLY A 140 14.20 3.23 4.09
C GLY A 140 12.70 2.91 4.00
N ALA A 141 12.02 2.76 5.14
CA ALA A 141 10.65 2.30 5.32
C ALA A 141 9.61 3.42 5.31
N VAL A 142 9.98 4.68 5.59
CA VAL A 142 9.01 5.79 5.62
C VAL A 142 8.39 6.07 4.25
N GLY A 143 8.93 5.50 3.16
CA GLY A 143 8.29 5.49 1.84
C GLY A 143 6.94 4.74 1.77
N THR A 144 6.51 4.06 2.84
CA THR A 144 5.16 3.47 2.95
C THR A 144 4.12 4.46 3.48
N LEU A 145 4.52 5.63 3.99
CA LEU A 145 3.57 6.62 4.53
C LEU A 145 3.07 7.63 3.50
N GLY A 146 3.62 7.61 2.28
CA GLY A 146 2.96 8.26 1.15
C GLY A 146 3.73 8.29 -0.16
N GLY A 147 2.97 8.76 -1.14
CA GLY A 147 3.26 8.70 -2.57
C GLY A 147 2.54 7.55 -3.28
N GLY A 148 2.54 6.33 -2.74
CA GLY A 148 2.01 5.14 -3.43
C GLY A 148 0.72 4.54 -2.87
N GLU A 149 0.51 4.64 -1.54
CA GLU A 149 -0.52 3.85 -0.84
C GLU A 149 -1.69 4.72 -0.40
N SER A 150 -2.92 4.37 -0.79
CA SER A 150 -4.09 5.17 -0.41
C SER A 150 -4.53 4.93 1.03
N HIS A 151 -4.29 3.71 1.53
CA HIS A 151 -4.87 3.18 2.76
C HIS A 151 -6.39 3.41 2.85
N PHE A 152 -7.06 3.51 1.70
CA PHE A 152 -8.47 3.88 1.63
C PHE A 152 -9.34 2.80 2.28
N TYR A 153 -9.17 1.53 1.89
CA TYR A 153 -9.92 0.41 2.47
C TYR A 153 -9.51 0.09 3.92
N VAL A 154 -8.49 0.78 4.41
CA VAL A 154 -7.94 0.67 5.77
C VAL A 154 -8.42 1.83 6.66
N GLY A 155 -9.22 2.76 6.12
CA GLY A 155 -9.85 3.82 6.89
C GLY A 155 -9.01 5.08 7.06
N ALA A 156 -8.09 5.38 6.13
CA ALA A 156 -7.26 6.60 6.18
C ALA A 156 -8.05 7.92 6.16
N LEU A 157 -9.25 7.92 5.57
CA LEU A 157 -10.21 9.03 5.64
C LEU A 157 -11.32 8.80 6.69
N GLY A 158 -11.17 7.80 7.55
CA GLY A 158 -12.11 7.41 8.61
C GLY A 158 -12.68 6.01 8.42
N ARG A 159 -13.06 5.36 9.53
CA ARG A 159 -13.53 3.95 9.56
C ARG A 159 -14.75 3.67 8.68
N SER A 160 -15.62 4.66 8.49
CA SER A 160 -16.82 4.57 7.64
C SER A 160 -16.60 5.06 6.20
N SER A 161 -15.40 5.54 5.86
CA SER A 161 -15.14 6.16 4.55
C SER A 161 -14.82 5.15 3.45
N THR A 162 -14.54 3.91 3.82
CA THR A 162 -13.95 2.83 3.00
C THR A 162 -14.86 2.28 1.89
N THR A 163 -16.07 2.81 1.77
CA THR A 163 -17.04 2.50 0.71
C THR A 163 -17.55 3.76 0.00
N SER A 164 -17.07 4.93 0.42
CA SER A 164 -17.42 6.20 -0.21
C SER A 164 -16.66 6.38 -1.52
N THR A 165 -17.39 6.27 -2.64
CA THR A 165 -16.85 6.52 -3.98
C THR A 165 -16.27 7.91 -4.12
N SER A 166 -16.92 8.93 -3.56
CA SER A 166 -16.45 10.31 -3.63
C SER A 166 -15.16 10.52 -2.83
N ALA A 167 -15.05 9.94 -1.63
CA ALA A 167 -13.83 9.97 -0.85
C ALA A 167 -12.69 9.26 -1.58
N TYR A 168 -12.96 8.12 -2.24
CA TYR A 168 -11.91 7.39 -2.96
C TYR A 168 -11.46 8.09 -4.24
N ARG A 169 -12.40 8.63 -5.03
CA ARG A 169 -12.11 9.48 -6.21
C ARG A 169 -11.15 10.62 -5.88
N SER A 170 -11.22 11.15 -4.65
CA SER A 170 -10.35 12.24 -4.21
C SER A 170 -8.85 11.90 -4.31
N PHE A 171 -8.48 10.63 -4.23
CA PHE A 171 -7.08 10.19 -4.32
C PHE A 171 -6.52 10.20 -5.75
N PHE A 172 -7.37 10.18 -6.78
CA PHE A 172 -6.94 10.00 -8.17
C PHE A 172 -6.83 11.33 -8.91
N PRO A 173 -6.02 11.40 -9.99
CA PRO A 173 -5.80 12.64 -10.73
C PRO A 173 -7.09 13.30 -11.24
N THR A 174 -6.99 14.58 -11.54
CA THR A 174 -8.11 15.36 -12.07
C THR A 174 -8.37 15.01 -13.54
N ILE A 175 -9.54 15.41 -14.03
CA ILE A 175 -9.89 15.36 -15.44
C ILE A 175 -8.87 16.09 -16.29
N VAL A 176 -8.34 17.23 -15.83
CA VAL A 176 -7.28 18.00 -16.49
C VAL A 176 -6.03 17.13 -16.70
N ALA A 177 -5.53 16.47 -15.66
CA ALA A 177 -4.36 15.60 -15.78
C ALA A 177 -4.61 14.45 -16.78
N SER A 178 -5.76 13.78 -16.66
CA SER A 178 -6.11 12.67 -17.55
C SER A 178 -6.30 13.09 -19.01
N THR A 179 -6.89 14.27 -19.27
CA THR A 179 -7.09 14.79 -20.63
C THR A 179 -5.76 15.18 -21.25
N LEU A 180 -4.87 15.84 -20.51
CA LEU A 180 -3.53 16.19 -21.02
C LEU A 180 -2.75 14.93 -21.40
N ALA A 181 -2.80 13.88 -20.57
CA ALA A 181 -2.17 12.60 -20.87
C ALA A 181 -2.79 11.93 -22.11
N ARG A 182 -4.13 11.85 -22.22
CA ARG A 182 -4.81 11.28 -23.41
C ARG A 182 -4.54 12.05 -24.69
N VAL A 183 -4.52 13.38 -24.63
CA VAL A 183 -4.21 14.22 -25.81
C VAL A 183 -2.78 14.02 -26.28
N ARG A 184 -1.84 13.86 -25.35
CA ARG A 184 -0.41 13.69 -25.66
C ARG A 184 -0.03 12.27 -26.07
N HIS A 185 -0.71 11.26 -25.51
CA HIS A 185 -0.28 9.86 -25.60
C HIS A 185 -1.38 8.88 -26.08
N GLY A 186 -2.59 9.35 -26.33
CA GLY A 186 -3.71 8.55 -26.84
C GLY A 186 -4.43 7.67 -25.81
N ASN A 187 -3.80 7.36 -24.68
CA ASN A 187 -4.38 6.55 -23.61
C ASN A 187 -3.96 7.08 -22.23
N TRP A 188 -4.68 6.70 -21.18
CA TRP A 188 -4.37 7.04 -19.79
C TRP A 188 -5.00 6.03 -18.82
N LEU A 189 -4.21 5.59 -17.84
CA LEU A 189 -4.64 4.73 -16.74
C LEU A 189 -4.20 5.34 -15.41
N CYS A 190 -4.92 5.00 -14.34
CA CYS A 190 -4.49 5.29 -12.99
C CYS A 190 -4.63 4.09 -12.06
N PHE A 191 -3.84 4.04 -10.99
CA PHE A 191 -3.79 2.90 -10.08
C PHE A 191 -3.61 3.29 -8.62
N ASP A 192 -3.93 2.33 -7.75
CA ASP A 192 -3.66 2.37 -6.31
C ASP A 192 -2.70 1.24 -5.93
N ALA A 193 -1.66 1.54 -5.16
CA ALA A 193 -0.66 0.57 -4.72
C ALA A 193 -0.57 0.55 -3.20
N CYS A 194 -1.42 -0.25 -2.55
CA CYS A 194 -1.47 -0.36 -1.11
C CYS A 194 -1.40 -1.83 -0.71
N PRO A 195 -0.20 -2.34 -0.38
CA PRO A 195 0.07 -3.77 -0.27
C PRO A 195 -0.68 -4.48 0.86
N VAL A 196 -1.10 -3.74 1.88
CA VAL A 196 -1.87 -4.29 3.00
C VAL A 196 -3.30 -4.67 2.61
N HIS A 197 -3.78 -4.19 1.46
CA HIS A 197 -5.09 -4.57 0.92
C HIS A 197 -5.20 -6.09 0.75
N ALA A 198 -4.14 -6.77 0.31
CA ALA A 198 -4.16 -8.22 0.12
C ALA A 198 -4.29 -9.00 1.43
N CYS A 199 -3.90 -8.39 2.56
CA CYS A 199 -3.85 -9.07 3.85
C CYS A 199 -5.17 -8.97 4.63
N LEU A 200 -6.02 -7.99 4.31
CA LEU A 200 -7.19 -7.65 5.12
C LEU A 200 -8.46 -8.29 4.55
N PRO A 201 -9.23 -9.03 5.36
CA PRO A 201 -10.28 -9.91 4.84
C PRO A 201 -11.52 -9.19 4.31
N HIS A 202 -11.81 -7.96 4.77
CA HIS A 202 -12.95 -7.17 4.29
C HIS A 202 -12.69 -6.46 2.95
N VAL A 203 -11.43 -6.38 2.52
CA VAL A 203 -11.02 -5.56 1.37
C VAL A 203 -11.57 -6.08 0.03
N PRO A 204 -11.57 -7.39 -0.28
CA PRO A 204 -12.08 -7.90 -1.56
C PRO A 204 -13.53 -7.47 -1.84
N ALA A 205 -14.42 -7.56 -0.84
CA ALA A 205 -15.82 -7.17 -0.99
C ALA A 205 -15.96 -5.66 -1.27
N ARG A 206 -15.23 -4.81 -0.54
CA ARG A 206 -15.25 -3.35 -0.75
C ARG A 206 -14.63 -2.94 -2.09
N MET A 207 -13.54 -3.61 -2.49
CA MET A 207 -12.95 -3.42 -3.82
C MET A 207 -13.93 -3.81 -4.93
N LYS A 208 -14.56 -4.98 -4.82
CA LYS A 208 -15.52 -5.47 -5.82
C LYS A 208 -16.70 -4.51 -5.99
N ALA A 209 -17.20 -3.95 -4.89
CA ALA A 209 -18.28 -2.96 -4.91
C ALA A 209 -17.88 -1.66 -5.62
N MET A 210 -16.61 -1.26 -5.53
CA MET A 210 -16.15 0.02 -6.09
C MET A 210 -15.65 -0.09 -7.54
N THR A 211 -14.91 -1.15 -7.86
CA THR A 211 -14.24 -1.33 -9.15
C THR A 211 -14.34 -2.79 -9.62
N PRO A 212 -15.54 -3.24 -10.02
CA PRO A 212 -15.82 -4.67 -10.19
C PRO A 212 -15.02 -5.39 -11.27
N ASN A 213 -14.45 -4.61 -12.21
CA ASN A 213 -13.68 -5.08 -13.36
C ASN A 213 -12.20 -4.71 -13.27
N ALA A 214 -11.74 -4.18 -12.13
CA ALA A 214 -10.34 -3.80 -12.00
C ALA A 214 -9.40 -5.00 -12.04
N LYS A 215 -8.21 -4.76 -12.59
CA LYS A 215 -7.12 -5.72 -12.59
C LYS A 215 -6.31 -5.62 -11.29
N LEU A 216 -5.90 -6.76 -10.76
CA LEU A 216 -5.24 -6.89 -9.46
C LEU A 216 -3.85 -7.51 -9.64
N VAL A 217 -2.81 -6.83 -9.20
CA VAL A 217 -1.43 -7.33 -9.23
C VAL A 217 -1.00 -7.69 -7.81
N PHE A 218 -0.60 -8.95 -7.62
CA PHE A 218 -0.07 -9.50 -6.38
C PHE A 218 1.41 -9.83 -6.57
N MET A 219 2.28 -9.11 -5.86
CA MET A 219 3.69 -9.41 -5.76
C MET A 219 3.93 -10.31 -4.55
N MET A 220 4.62 -11.44 -4.73
CA MET A 220 4.84 -12.44 -3.70
C MET A 220 6.31 -12.77 -3.58
N ARG A 221 6.79 -13.03 -2.37
CA ARG A 221 8.15 -13.51 -2.10
C ARG A 221 8.08 -14.64 -1.08
N ASP A 222 9.20 -15.26 -0.74
CA ASP A 222 9.24 -16.22 0.37
C ASP A 222 8.56 -15.62 1.63
N PRO A 223 7.52 -16.25 2.19
CA PRO A 223 6.84 -15.72 3.37
C PRO A 223 7.77 -15.52 4.57
N LEU A 224 8.84 -16.31 4.72
CA LEU A 224 9.82 -16.10 5.79
C LEU A 224 10.59 -14.80 5.57
N ALA A 225 11.09 -14.58 4.35
CA ALA A 225 11.69 -13.31 3.95
C ALA A 225 10.69 -12.15 4.13
N ALA A 226 9.41 -12.35 3.78
CA ALA A 226 8.28 -11.42 4.01
C ALA A 226 8.22 -10.93 5.45
N VAL A 227 8.08 -11.88 6.38
CA VAL A 227 7.91 -11.59 7.80
C VAL A 227 9.13 -10.90 8.39
N ILE A 228 10.34 -11.46 8.22
CA ILE A 228 11.55 -10.85 8.84
C ILE A 228 11.74 -9.41 8.36
N SER A 229 11.58 -9.15 7.07
CA SER A 229 11.76 -7.78 6.57
C SER A 229 10.58 -6.85 6.90
N GLY A 230 9.41 -7.38 7.25
CA GLY A 230 8.32 -6.64 7.87
C GLY A 230 8.64 -6.25 9.30
N GLU A 231 9.08 -7.22 10.12
CA GLU A 231 9.53 -6.98 11.50
C GLU A 231 10.65 -5.94 11.56
N LEU A 232 11.72 -6.13 10.78
CA LEU A 232 12.83 -5.20 10.73
C LEU A 232 12.39 -3.79 10.32
N MET A 233 11.42 -3.69 9.42
CA MET A 233 10.85 -2.40 9.04
C MET A 233 10.14 -1.72 10.21
N LEU A 234 9.27 -2.44 10.94
CA LEU A 234 8.55 -1.89 12.09
C LEU A 234 9.52 -1.50 13.21
N ARG A 235 10.56 -2.29 13.46
CA ARG A 235 11.63 -1.98 14.42
C ARG A 235 12.45 -0.76 14.01
N ASP A 236 12.83 -0.67 12.73
CA ASP A 236 13.58 0.48 12.20
C ASP A 236 12.72 1.78 12.25
N LEU A 237 11.38 1.67 12.28
CA LEU A 237 10.45 2.78 12.53
C LEU A 237 10.28 3.12 14.03
N GLY A 238 10.93 2.37 14.92
CA GLY A 238 10.88 2.59 16.37
C GLY A 238 9.70 1.92 17.08
N MET A 239 9.01 0.96 16.45
CA MET A 239 7.96 0.22 17.14
C MET A 239 8.54 -0.73 18.20
N PRO A 240 7.99 -0.74 19.43
CA PRO A 240 8.45 -1.59 20.52
C PRO A 240 7.88 -3.00 20.39
N LEU A 241 8.29 -3.75 19.36
CA LEU A 241 7.85 -5.14 19.20
C LEU A 241 8.44 -6.01 20.32
N GLN A 242 7.55 -6.69 21.05
CA GLN A 242 7.85 -7.65 22.13
C GLN A 242 8.06 -9.08 21.60
N TRP A 243 7.95 -9.28 20.29
CA TRP A 243 8.20 -10.54 19.60
C TRP A 243 9.27 -10.37 18.52
N SER A 244 10.04 -11.42 18.24
CA SER A 244 11.16 -11.35 17.29
C SER A 244 11.35 -12.65 16.52
N THR A 245 11.58 -12.54 15.20
CA THR A 245 12.06 -13.65 14.37
C THR A 245 13.58 -13.84 14.44
N LEU A 246 14.29 -12.91 15.06
CA LEU A 246 15.75 -12.92 15.18
C LEU A 246 16.24 -13.72 16.40
N GLY A 247 15.41 -13.84 17.44
CA GLY A 247 15.71 -14.56 18.68
C GLY A 247 14.96 -15.89 18.78
N GLU A 248 15.46 -16.79 19.61
CA GLU A 248 14.81 -18.09 19.85
C GLU A 248 13.56 -17.94 20.74
N HIS A 249 13.67 -17.20 21.85
CA HIS A 249 12.69 -17.24 22.93
C HIS A 249 11.28 -16.70 22.58
N ASP A 250 11.15 -15.76 21.66
CA ASP A 250 9.87 -15.08 21.38
C ASP A 250 8.90 -15.91 20.51
N LEU A 251 9.43 -16.85 19.71
CA LEU A 251 8.65 -17.67 18.77
C LEU A 251 8.89 -19.18 18.94
N ALA A 252 9.82 -19.59 19.81
CA ALA A 252 10.07 -21.00 20.09
C ALA A 252 9.12 -21.60 21.16
N GLY A 253 8.57 -20.78 22.07
CA GLY A 253 7.80 -21.25 23.23
C GLY A 253 6.30 -21.56 22.98
N ASP A 254 5.55 -20.64 22.35
CA ASP A 254 4.08 -20.71 22.28
C ASP A 254 3.53 -21.17 20.93
N SER A 255 2.31 -21.73 20.91
CA SER A 255 1.61 -22.10 19.67
C SER A 255 1.48 -20.92 18.71
N LEU A 256 1.89 -21.11 17.45
CA LEU A 256 1.70 -20.12 16.38
C LEU A 256 0.28 -20.15 15.79
N ALA A 257 -0.57 -21.06 16.26
CA ALA A 257 -1.96 -21.13 15.81
C ALA A 257 -2.75 -19.91 16.30
N GLU A 258 -3.66 -19.45 15.45
CA GLU A 258 -4.66 -18.47 15.87
C GLU A 258 -5.56 -19.10 16.94
N THR A 259 -5.93 -18.34 17.97
CA THR A 259 -6.93 -18.81 18.93
C THR A 259 -8.31 -18.83 18.28
N GLU A 260 -9.29 -19.43 18.95
CA GLU A 260 -10.69 -19.34 18.54
C GLU A 260 -11.17 -17.88 18.50
N GLU A 261 -10.73 -17.06 19.46
CA GLU A 261 -11.03 -15.62 19.50
C GLU A 261 -10.44 -14.87 18.29
N ASP A 262 -9.16 -15.12 17.97
CA ASP A 262 -8.51 -14.51 16.80
C ASP A 262 -9.23 -14.88 15.51
N SER A 263 -9.55 -16.17 15.36
CA SER A 263 -10.25 -16.72 14.21
C SER A 263 -11.65 -16.11 14.06
N ALA A 264 -12.39 -16.01 15.17
CA ALA A 264 -13.71 -15.38 15.21
C ALA A 264 -13.65 -13.89 14.86
N TYR A 265 -12.66 -13.16 15.37
CA TYR A 265 -12.46 -11.76 15.06
C TYR A 265 -12.25 -11.54 13.55
N TRP A 266 -11.29 -12.25 12.94
CA TRP A 266 -11.02 -12.08 11.50
C TRP A 266 -12.17 -12.55 10.62
N ALA A 267 -12.92 -13.58 11.04
CA ALA A 267 -14.14 -14.00 10.35
C ALA A 267 -15.25 -12.96 10.44
N ALA A 268 -15.40 -12.27 11.58
CA ALA A 268 -16.33 -11.16 11.73
C ALA A 268 -15.93 -9.96 10.87
N VAL A 269 -14.64 -9.65 10.77
CA VAL A 269 -14.13 -8.61 9.86
C VAL A 269 -14.41 -8.96 8.40
N GLU A 270 -14.19 -10.22 7.97
CA GLU A 270 -14.50 -10.67 6.60
C GLU A 270 -15.97 -10.46 6.24
N LYS A 271 -16.87 -10.73 7.18
CA LYS A 271 -18.33 -10.63 7.01
C LYS A 271 -18.91 -9.26 7.34
N LEU A 272 -18.06 -8.27 7.64
CA LEU A 272 -18.51 -6.94 8.02
C LEU A 272 -19.30 -6.30 6.85
N PRO A 273 -20.53 -5.82 7.09
CA PRO A 273 -21.29 -5.10 6.07
C PRO A 273 -20.53 -3.89 5.50
N LEU A 274 -20.89 -3.49 4.27
CA LEU A 274 -20.18 -2.43 3.53
C LEU A 274 -20.38 -1.04 4.15
N ASP A 275 -21.52 -0.80 4.78
CA ASP A 275 -21.92 0.44 5.44
C ASP A 275 -21.44 0.55 6.89
N GLU A 276 -21.10 -0.57 7.52
CA GLU A 276 -20.57 -0.59 8.89
C GLU A 276 -19.14 -0.05 8.97
N PRO A 277 -18.82 0.77 9.99
CA PRO A 277 -17.47 1.25 10.19
C PRO A 277 -16.54 0.08 10.53
N LEU A 278 -15.30 0.16 10.06
CA LEU A 278 -14.25 -0.77 10.49
C LEU A 278 -14.12 -0.82 12.03
N PRO A 279 -13.76 -1.97 12.62
CA PRO A 279 -13.46 -2.06 14.05
C PRO A 279 -12.39 -1.06 14.48
N ALA A 280 -12.55 -0.46 15.67
CA ALA A 280 -11.66 0.57 16.16
C ALA A 280 -10.22 0.09 16.42
N ASP A 281 -10.06 -1.22 16.64
CA ASP A 281 -8.80 -1.89 16.96
C ASP A 281 -8.19 -2.66 15.77
N LEU A 282 -8.85 -2.69 14.60
CA LEU A 282 -8.45 -3.51 13.44
C LEU A 282 -6.97 -3.38 13.09
N MET A 283 -6.50 -2.14 12.92
CA MET A 283 -5.12 -1.91 12.51
C MET A 283 -4.13 -2.00 13.66
N GLN A 284 -4.57 -1.79 14.90
CA GLN A 284 -3.75 -2.05 16.07
C GLN A 284 -3.51 -3.55 16.24
N ARG A 285 -4.53 -4.38 15.98
CA ARG A 285 -4.38 -5.85 15.92
C ARG A 285 -3.52 -6.27 14.76
N PHE A 286 -3.72 -5.71 13.56
CA PHE A 286 -2.90 -6.04 12.39
C PHE A 286 -1.41 -5.74 12.60
N TYR A 287 -1.09 -4.61 13.23
CA TYR A 287 0.27 -4.18 13.58
C TYR A 287 0.59 -4.40 15.07
N SER A 288 0.18 -5.53 15.63
CA SER A 288 0.35 -5.81 17.05
C SER A 288 1.83 -5.77 17.47
N THR A 289 2.10 -5.05 18.56
CA THR A 289 3.44 -5.00 19.17
C THR A 289 3.72 -6.20 20.05
N THR A 290 2.69 -6.91 20.50
CA THR A 290 2.80 -7.99 21.51
C THR A 290 2.61 -9.37 20.89
N ASP A 291 1.87 -9.45 19.79
CA ASP A 291 1.49 -10.71 19.16
C ASP A 291 2.03 -10.81 17.72
N PRO A 292 2.84 -11.82 17.40
CA PRO A 292 3.34 -12.04 16.04
C PRO A 292 2.29 -12.61 15.08
N ARG A 293 1.21 -13.25 15.58
CA ARG A 293 0.26 -14.02 14.77
C ARG A 293 -0.41 -13.21 13.65
N PRO A 294 -0.82 -11.93 13.84
CA PRO A 294 -1.35 -11.11 12.76
C PRO A 294 -0.37 -10.90 11.60
N ALA A 295 0.93 -10.69 11.91
CA ALA A 295 1.97 -10.54 10.90
C ALA A 295 2.24 -11.87 10.16
N LEU A 296 2.22 -13.00 10.88
CA LEU A 296 2.37 -14.33 10.29
C LEU A 296 1.17 -14.72 9.41
N ARG A 297 -0.05 -14.41 9.88
CA ARG A 297 -1.30 -14.59 9.13
C ARG A 297 -1.26 -13.84 7.80
N ALA A 298 -0.78 -12.61 7.79
CA ALA A 298 -0.69 -11.78 6.58
C ALA A 298 0.24 -12.36 5.50
N ALA A 299 1.12 -13.31 5.85
CA ALA A 299 2.00 -14.01 4.93
C ALA A 299 1.47 -15.39 4.48
N LYS A 300 0.28 -15.82 4.96
CA LYS A 300 -0.43 -16.98 4.41
C LYS A 300 -1.15 -16.62 3.12
N TYR A 301 -0.39 -16.57 2.02
CA TYR A 301 -0.90 -16.05 0.75
C TYR A 301 -2.10 -16.80 0.20
N ALA A 302 -2.19 -18.13 0.37
CA ALA A 302 -3.35 -18.88 -0.11
C ALA A 302 -4.67 -18.39 0.53
N ASP A 303 -4.66 -18.19 1.86
CA ASP A 303 -5.82 -17.72 2.62
C ASP A 303 -6.23 -16.30 2.19
N CYS A 304 -5.23 -15.46 1.92
CA CYS A 304 -5.45 -14.11 1.40
C CYS A 304 -6.04 -14.15 -0.02
N LEU A 305 -5.46 -14.94 -0.92
CA LEU A 305 -5.85 -15.01 -2.32
C LEU A 305 -7.21 -15.67 -2.52
N ASP A 306 -7.58 -16.67 -1.72
CA ASP A 306 -8.89 -17.31 -1.75
C ASP A 306 -10.04 -16.28 -1.72
N ARG A 307 -9.95 -15.30 -0.81
CA ARG A 307 -10.96 -14.24 -0.69
C ARG A 307 -11.08 -13.39 -1.95
N PHE A 308 -9.95 -13.09 -2.58
CA PHE A 308 -9.95 -12.32 -3.82
C PHE A 308 -10.43 -13.15 -5.01
N LEU A 309 -10.09 -14.44 -5.08
CA LEU A 309 -10.58 -15.38 -6.12
C LEU A 309 -12.10 -15.60 -6.02
N ARG A 310 -12.68 -15.51 -4.82
CA ARG A 310 -14.13 -15.49 -4.62
C ARG A 310 -14.81 -14.21 -5.13
N ALA A 311 -14.09 -13.09 -5.15
CA ALA A 311 -14.65 -11.77 -5.51
C ALA A 311 -14.36 -11.35 -6.96
N PHE A 312 -13.21 -11.76 -7.51
CA PHE A 312 -12.71 -11.37 -8.82
C PHE A 312 -12.37 -12.61 -9.65
N PRO A 313 -12.61 -12.55 -10.96
CA PRO A 313 -12.24 -13.65 -11.84
C PRO A 313 -10.71 -13.73 -11.94
N LYS A 314 -10.18 -14.96 -12.09
CA LYS A 314 -8.73 -15.23 -12.04
C LYS A 314 -7.97 -14.49 -13.15
N GLU A 315 -8.59 -14.27 -14.32
CA GLU A 315 -8.01 -13.50 -15.43
C GLU A 315 -7.80 -12.01 -15.12
N ASN A 316 -8.50 -11.46 -14.11
CA ASN A 316 -8.26 -10.11 -13.61
C ASN A 316 -7.16 -10.08 -12.54
N MET A 317 -6.41 -11.17 -12.35
CA MET A 317 -5.38 -11.27 -11.33
C MET A 317 -4.04 -11.68 -11.95
N MET A 318 -3.00 -10.92 -11.64
CA MET A 318 -1.63 -11.25 -12.01
C MET A 318 -0.80 -11.51 -10.75
N PHE A 319 -0.03 -12.58 -10.81
CA PHE A 319 0.81 -13.06 -9.73
C PHE A 319 2.28 -12.88 -10.13
N VAL A 320 2.99 -11.97 -9.47
CA VAL A 320 4.38 -11.62 -9.75
C VAL A 320 5.27 -12.24 -8.69
N ASP A 321 6.28 -13.00 -9.13
CA ASP A 321 7.33 -13.48 -8.24
C ASP A 321 8.33 -12.34 -8.00
N PHE A 322 8.65 -12.10 -6.73
CA PHE A 322 9.64 -11.12 -6.33
C PHE A 322 11.04 -11.48 -6.84
N ALA A 323 11.41 -12.75 -6.91
CA ALA A 323 12.72 -13.15 -7.43
C ALA A 323 12.85 -12.79 -8.92
N ASP A 324 11.82 -13.10 -9.72
CA ASP A 324 11.74 -12.71 -11.13
C ASP A 324 11.78 -11.18 -11.28
N PHE A 325 11.05 -10.45 -10.43
CA PHE A 325 11.05 -8.99 -10.43
C PHE A 325 12.43 -8.39 -10.12
N VAL A 326 13.17 -8.96 -9.17
CA VAL A 326 14.52 -8.52 -8.83
C VAL A 326 15.52 -8.84 -9.94
N ALA A 327 15.43 -10.05 -10.52
CA ALA A 327 16.33 -10.50 -11.58
C ALA A 327 16.08 -9.76 -12.91
N GLN A 328 14.80 -9.53 -13.25
CA GLN A 328 14.36 -8.99 -14.54
C GLN A 328 13.28 -7.92 -14.33
N PRO A 329 13.62 -6.77 -13.73
CA PRO A 329 12.63 -5.73 -13.40
C PRO A 329 11.97 -5.16 -14.66
N GLU A 330 12.71 -4.98 -15.74
CA GLU A 330 12.16 -4.49 -17.00
C GLU A 330 11.11 -5.43 -17.58
N ALA A 331 11.45 -6.71 -17.75
CA ALA A 331 10.54 -7.72 -18.31
C ALA A 331 9.27 -7.86 -17.45
N THR A 332 9.42 -7.82 -16.13
CA THR A 332 8.30 -7.87 -15.19
C THR A 332 7.40 -6.64 -15.33
N VAL A 333 7.97 -5.44 -15.41
CA VAL A 333 7.19 -4.20 -15.61
C VAL A 333 6.46 -4.22 -16.94
N ARG A 334 7.09 -4.65 -18.05
CA ARG A 334 6.42 -4.82 -19.34
C ARG A 334 5.25 -5.79 -19.27
N SER A 335 5.42 -6.88 -18.52
CA SER A 335 4.36 -7.87 -18.31
C SER A 335 3.19 -7.29 -17.53
N VAL A 336 3.46 -6.50 -16.48
CA VAL A 336 2.42 -5.78 -15.73
C VAL A 336 1.71 -4.75 -16.60
N LEU A 337 2.44 -3.95 -17.39
CA LEU A 337 1.86 -2.97 -18.32
C LEU A 337 0.92 -3.64 -19.34
N LYS A 338 1.39 -4.71 -19.98
CA LYS A 338 0.58 -5.51 -20.90
C LYS A 338 -0.65 -6.08 -20.20
N PHE A 339 -0.47 -6.63 -18.99
CA PHE A 339 -1.56 -7.18 -18.21
C PHE A 339 -2.61 -6.12 -17.92
N VAL A 340 -2.24 -4.91 -17.48
CA VAL A 340 -3.20 -3.84 -17.16
C VAL A 340 -3.80 -3.17 -18.39
N GLY A 341 -3.27 -3.44 -19.58
CA GLY A 341 -3.73 -2.86 -20.85
C GLY A 341 -3.08 -1.52 -21.18
N ALA A 342 -1.93 -1.22 -20.58
CA ALA A 342 -1.07 -0.11 -20.97
C ALA A 342 -0.16 -0.50 -22.15
N ASP A 343 0.40 0.50 -22.82
CA ASP A 343 1.52 0.27 -23.73
C ASP A 343 2.70 -0.33 -22.95
N ALA A 344 3.30 -1.37 -23.50
CA ALA A 344 4.46 -2.02 -22.90
C ALA A 344 5.78 -1.37 -23.32
N ALA A 345 5.75 -0.36 -24.21
CA ALA A 345 6.92 0.44 -24.56
C ALA A 345 7.38 1.28 -23.36
N LEU A 346 8.69 1.22 -23.06
CA LEU A 346 9.29 1.90 -21.92
C LEU A 346 10.25 3.00 -22.40
N PRO A 347 9.76 4.22 -22.69
CA PRO A 347 10.66 5.30 -23.08
C PRO A 347 11.49 5.74 -21.87
N ALA A 348 12.81 5.47 -21.91
CA ALA A 348 13.83 5.95 -20.97
C ALA A 348 13.61 5.64 -19.48
N TYR A 349 13.15 4.42 -19.17
CA TYR A 349 12.98 3.98 -17.78
C TYR A 349 14.31 3.82 -17.06
N ALA A 350 14.36 4.33 -15.82
CA ALA A 350 15.46 4.12 -14.91
C ALA A 350 15.13 2.98 -13.93
N PHE A 351 15.67 1.78 -14.21
CA PHE A 351 15.62 0.65 -13.30
C PHE A 351 16.78 0.73 -12.32
N LYS A 352 16.50 1.18 -11.10
CA LYS A 352 17.49 1.13 -10.01
C LYS A 352 17.54 -0.29 -9.46
N PRO A 353 18.72 -0.95 -9.43
CA PRO A 353 18.86 -2.25 -8.79
C PRO A 353 18.40 -2.17 -7.33
N MET A 354 17.67 -3.18 -6.89
CA MET A 354 17.24 -3.24 -5.49
C MET A 354 18.49 -3.43 -4.61
N PRO A 355 18.66 -2.69 -3.49
CA PRO A 355 19.80 -2.90 -2.62
C PRO A 355 19.84 -4.35 -2.09
N PRO A 356 21.02 -4.98 -1.89
CA PRO A 356 21.11 -6.35 -1.36
C PRO A 356 20.33 -6.57 -0.05
N GLY A 357 20.27 -5.53 0.79
CA GLY A 357 19.48 -5.52 2.03
C GLY A 357 17.98 -5.69 1.86
N MET A 358 17.44 -5.32 0.70
CA MET A 358 16.03 -5.42 0.34
C MET A 358 15.71 -6.70 -0.46
N GLN A 359 16.74 -7.39 -0.98
CA GLN A 359 16.62 -8.66 -1.72
C GLN A 359 16.65 -9.91 -0.81
N GLY A 360 16.56 -9.75 0.52
CA GLY A 360 16.59 -10.87 1.48
C GLY A 360 17.87 -11.02 2.31
N LYS A 361 18.83 -10.09 2.21
CA LYS A 361 20.03 -10.03 3.08
C LYS A 361 20.05 -8.79 3.98
N PRO A 362 19.08 -8.60 4.89
CA PRO A 362 18.88 -7.32 5.57
C PRO A 362 20.01 -7.01 6.57
N ARG A 363 21.09 -6.38 6.09
CA ARG A 363 22.21 -5.87 6.90
C ARG A 363 22.81 -6.92 7.85
N GLY A 364 22.95 -8.17 7.40
CA GLY A 364 23.51 -9.27 8.21
C GLY A 364 22.57 -9.84 9.27
N ARG A 365 21.36 -9.27 9.44
CA ARG A 365 20.32 -9.81 10.33
C ARG A 365 19.62 -10.98 9.63
N THR A 366 19.61 -12.14 10.25
CA THR A 366 18.97 -13.35 9.71
C THR A 366 18.02 -13.95 10.74
N MET A 367 17.02 -14.69 10.26
CA MET A 367 16.05 -15.36 11.12
C MET A 367 16.75 -16.45 11.93
N HIS A 368 16.39 -16.58 13.20
CA HIS A 368 16.95 -17.64 14.05
C HIS A 368 16.64 -19.03 13.43
N PRO A 369 17.61 -19.97 13.34
CA PRO A 369 17.40 -21.26 12.67
C PRO A 369 16.20 -22.06 13.19
N ALA A 370 16.01 -22.12 14.51
CA ALA A 370 14.87 -22.82 15.11
C ALA A 370 13.52 -22.18 14.73
N VAL A 371 13.47 -20.84 14.71
CA VAL A 371 12.28 -20.09 14.27
C VAL A 371 12.04 -20.32 12.78
N LYS A 372 13.10 -20.32 11.96
CA LYS A 372 13.04 -20.61 10.52
C LYS A 372 12.39 -21.97 10.26
N GLN A 373 12.85 -23.02 10.93
CA GLN A 373 12.31 -24.38 10.79
C GLN A 373 10.83 -24.42 11.20
N ARG A 374 10.48 -23.82 12.34
CA ARG A 374 9.10 -23.75 12.83
C ARG A 374 8.17 -23.01 11.86
N LEU A 375 8.61 -21.87 11.33
CA LEU A 375 7.82 -21.09 10.36
C LEU A 375 7.68 -21.82 9.02
N ARG A 376 8.70 -22.56 8.56
CA ARG A 376 8.57 -23.43 7.38
C ARG A 376 7.46 -24.46 7.57
N GLN A 377 7.42 -25.11 8.73
CA GLN A 377 6.34 -26.04 9.05
C GLN A 377 4.98 -25.34 9.10
N TYR A 378 4.91 -24.15 9.71
CA TYR A 378 3.70 -23.33 9.80
C TYR A 378 3.14 -22.93 8.42
N TYR A 379 3.98 -22.54 7.46
CA TYR A 379 3.54 -22.14 6.11
C TYR A 379 3.35 -23.30 5.13
N ARG A 380 3.80 -24.52 5.46
CA ARG A 380 3.83 -25.65 4.52
C ARG A 380 2.49 -25.90 3.83
N SER A 381 1.39 -26.01 4.58
CA SER A 381 0.06 -26.26 4.02
C SER A 381 -0.44 -25.11 3.16
N SER A 382 -0.26 -23.86 3.62
CA SER A 382 -0.65 -22.66 2.87
C SER A 382 0.16 -22.52 1.58
N ASN A 383 1.45 -22.83 1.60
CA ASN A 383 2.32 -22.81 0.43
C ASN A 383 1.93 -23.88 -0.60
N LEU A 384 1.61 -25.10 -0.17
CA LEU A 384 1.11 -26.14 -1.07
C LEU A 384 -0.24 -25.73 -1.72
N ALA A 385 -1.15 -25.17 -0.93
CA ALA A 385 -2.42 -24.65 -1.45
C ALA A 385 -2.17 -23.50 -2.46
N LEU A 386 -1.23 -22.60 -2.17
CA LEU A 386 -0.84 -21.52 -3.09
C LEU A 386 -0.32 -22.07 -4.42
N GLN A 387 0.58 -23.04 -4.39
CA GLN A 387 1.12 -23.68 -5.60
C GLN A 387 0.00 -24.26 -6.47
N GLN A 388 -0.97 -24.95 -5.84
CA GLN A 388 -2.14 -25.50 -6.52
C GLN A 388 -3.02 -24.39 -7.12
N MET A 389 -3.32 -23.32 -6.36
CA MET A 389 -4.12 -22.18 -6.81
C MET A 389 -3.49 -21.48 -8.03
N LEU A 390 -2.17 -21.30 -8.02
CA LEU A 390 -1.43 -20.64 -9.08
C LEU A 390 -1.25 -21.53 -10.32
N GLY A 391 -1.24 -22.86 -10.15
CA GLY A 391 -0.93 -23.81 -11.22
C GLY A 391 0.53 -23.75 -11.69
N ARG A 392 1.40 -23.13 -10.89
CA ARG A 392 2.85 -23.01 -11.13
C ARG A 392 3.61 -22.84 -9.82
N SER A 393 4.90 -23.15 -9.84
CA SER A 393 5.80 -22.87 -8.74
C SER A 393 6.39 -21.44 -8.85
N LEU A 394 6.32 -20.67 -7.77
CA LEU A 394 7.20 -19.55 -7.45
C LEU A 394 8.60 -20.04 -7.03
N SER A 395 9.59 -19.15 -7.10
CA SER A 395 11.02 -19.41 -6.97
C SER A 395 11.44 -20.04 -5.63
N TRP A 396 10.65 -19.80 -4.58
CA TRP A 396 10.94 -20.25 -3.23
C TRP A 396 10.23 -21.57 -2.87
N PHE A 397 9.39 -22.12 -3.75
CA PHE A 397 8.88 -23.47 -3.54
C PHE A 397 10.00 -24.48 -3.74
N GLY A 398 10.31 -25.25 -2.69
CA GLY A 398 11.31 -26.32 -2.77
C GLY A 398 12.71 -25.91 -2.34
N GLU A 399 12.93 -24.71 -1.78
CA GLU A 399 14.18 -24.43 -1.06
C GLU A 399 14.38 -25.34 0.18
N ASP A 400 13.41 -26.21 0.51
CA ASP A 400 13.45 -27.18 1.63
C ASP A 400 12.55 -28.41 1.41
N VAL A 401 12.98 -29.34 0.56
CA VAL A 401 12.83 -30.77 0.91
C VAL A 401 13.95 -31.13 1.86
#